data_AF-A0A2G7FL96-F1
#
_entry.id   AF-A0A2G7FL96-F1
#
_cell.length_a   1.000
_cell.length_b   1.000
_cell.length_c   1.000
_cell.angle_alpha   90.00
_cell.angle_beta   90.00
_cell.angle_gamma   90.00
#
_symmetry.space_group_name_H-M   'P 1'
#
loop_
_entity.id
_entity.type
_entity.pdbx_description
1 polymer ?
#
loop_
_entity_poly.entity_id
_entity_poly.type
_entity_poly.pdbx_seq_one_letter_code
_entity_poly.pdbx_strand_id
1 'polypeptide(L)'
;MKEDGYWSDNKKSEYDEKIWDPKRSELPIKELPASTACSSLPRKDKWGKLGIFEKALDFFGDGSFFLVDSPGHLAGNISALCRTRSRDGEPRWIFLAGDCFHSHHFVHYPEAPFGDIPIAPSGCIHVDPEAARETIHKISALRENDPSVRVWAAHAGSSEGYWEFSS
;
A
#
# COMPACT_ATOMS: atom_id res chain seq x y z
N MET A 1 16.48 28.12 16.22
CA MET A 1 16.55 27.92 14.76
C MET A 1 18.00 27.65 14.44
N LYS A 2 18.37 26.47 13.94
CA LYS A 2 19.72 26.25 13.41
C LYS A 2 19.80 26.93 12.04
N GLU A 3 20.94 27.57 11.75
CA GLU A 3 21.13 28.62 10.73
C GLU A 3 21.15 28.15 9.26
N ASP A 4 20.86 26.88 9.02
CA ASP A 4 21.13 26.20 7.77
C ASP A 4 19.99 25.22 7.49
N GLY A 5 18.87 25.76 6.98
CA GLY A 5 17.61 25.04 6.73
C GLY A 5 17.64 23.98 5.62
N TYR A 6 18.71 23.19 5.51
CA TYR A 6 18.81 22.04 4.63
C TYR A 6 18.70 20.75 5.44
N TRP A 7 17.80 19.88 5.01
CA TRP A 7 17.56 18.55 5.59
C TRP A 7 18.58 17.49 5.14
N SER A 8 19.61 17.90 4.40
CA SER A 8 20.64 17.02 3.84
C SER A 8 21.96 17.77 3.62
N ASP A 9 23.09 17.14 3.92
CA ASP A 9 24.44 17.63 3.57
C ASP A 9 24.61 17.76 2.05
N ASN A 10 23.93 16.88 1.31
CA ASN A 10 23.79 17.03 -0.13
C ASN A 10 22.70 18.07 -0.42
N LYS A 11 23.10 19.31 -0.67
CA LYS A 11 22.20 20.41 -1.04
C LYS A 11 21.42 20.20 -2.34
N LYS A 12 21.72 19.14 -3.11
CA LYS A 12 20.97 18.71 -4.29
C LYS A 12 20.02 17.54 -4.04
N SER A 13 20.03 16.96 -2.83
CA SER A 13 19.11 15.90 -2.45
C SER A 13 17.81 16.52 -1.95
N GLU A 14 16.70 16.05 -2.50
CA GLU A 14 15.35 16.35 -1.99
C GLU A 14 14.94 15.40 -0.86
N TYR A 15 15.76 14.38 -0.56
CA TYR A 15 15.50 13.41 0.49
C TYR A 15 16.10 13.84 1.83
N ASP A 16 15.36 13.57 2.91
CA ASP A 16 15.83 13.73 4.29
C ASP A 16 16.79 12.60 4.66
N GLU A 17 18.07 12.94 4.81
CA GLU A 17 19.12 11.97 5.13
C GLU A 17 18.97 11.40 6.56
N LYS A 18 18.25 12.10 7.45
CA LYS A 18 17.96 11.64 8.82
C LYS A 18 17.00 10.47 8.87
N ILE A 19 16.39 10.11 7.74
CA ILE A 19 15.56 8.93 7.61
C ILE A 19 16.41 7.77 7.07
N TRP A 20 17.14 7.98 5.98
CA TRP A 20 17.70 6.89 5.18
C TRP A 20 19.21 6.67 5.33
N ASP A 21 19.99 7.65 5.82
CA ASP A 21 21.43 7.47 6.03
C ASP A 21 21.70 6.75 7.35
N PRO A 22 22.25 5.52 7.36
CA PRO A 22 22.50 4.78 8.60
C PRO A 22 23.41 5.50 9.60
N LYS A 23 24.24 6.47 9.14
CA LYS A 23 25.13 7.26 9.99
C LYS A 23 24.43 8.45 10.66
N ARG A 24 23.32 8.91 10.09
CA ARG A 24 22.56 10.09 10.54
C ARG A 24 21.12 9.77 10.92
N SER A 25 20.68 8.53 10.72
CA SER A 25 19.29 8.15 10.91
C SER A 25 18.88 8.42 12.36
N GLU A 26 17.94 9.34 12.53
CA GLU A 26 17.39 9.70 13.85
C GLU A 26 16.22 8.76 14.20
N LEU A 27 15.75 7.96 13.24
CA LEU A 27 14.68 6.98 13.41
C LEU A 27 15.28 5.57 13.52
N PRO A 28 14.73 4.69 14.37
CA PRO A 28 15.20 3.30 14.50
C PRO A 28 14.72 2.43 13.31
N ILE A 29 15.08 2.83 12.08
CA ILE A 29 14.76 2.13 10.85
C ILE A 29 15.71 0.95 10.71
N LYS A 30 15.15 -0.25 10.70
CA LYS A 30 15.88 -1.49 10.46
C LYS A 30 15.24 -2.21 9.29
N GLU A 31 16.05 -2.53 8.28
CA GLU A 31 15.61 -3.35 7.15
C GLU A 31 15.08 -4.70 7.63
N LEU A 32 14.01 -5.16 7.00
CA LEU A 32 13.47 -6.48 7.27
C LEU A 32 14.37 -7.52 6.59
N PRO A 33 14.67 -8.65 7.27
CA PRO A 33 15.41 -9.72 6.62
C PRO A 33 14.62 -10.25 5.43
N ALA A 34 15.31 -10.61 4.34
CA ALA A 34 14.66 -11.20 3.17
C ALA A 34 13.75 -12.36 3.59
N SER A 35 12.54 -12.37 3.03
CA SER A 35 11.60 -13.45 3.22
C SER A 35 12.17 -14.73 2.63
N THR A 36 12.27 -15.79 3.42
CA THR A 36 12.60 -17.14 2.93
C THR A 36 11.39 -17.85 2.30
N ALA A 37 10.36 -17.07 1.95
CA ALA A 37 9.07 -17.61 1.59
C ALA A 37 9.07 -18.42 0.28
N CYS A 38 8.01 -19.23 0.17
CA CYS A 38 7.83 -20.28 -0.82
C CYS A 38 8.17 -19.85 -2.26
N SER A 39 8.87 -20.73 -3.00
CA SER A 39 9.20 -20.56 -4.42
C SER A 39 8.01 -20.30 -5.35
N SER A 40 6.78 -20.45 -4.85
CA SER A 40 5.53 -20.14 -5.54
C SER A 40 5.12 -18.67 -5.51
N LEU A 41 5.81 -17.81 -4.75
CA LEU A 41 5.52 -16.37 -4.69
C LEU A 41 5.97 -15.65 -5.97
N PRO A 42 5.38 -14.47 -6.25
CA PRO A 42 5.85 -13.60 -7.31
C PRO A 42 7.33 -13.25 -7.16
N ARG A 43 7.99 -13.00 -8.29
CA ARG A 43 9.43 -12.67 -8.33
C ARG A 43 9.62 -11.28 -8.92
N LYS A 44 10.79 -10.71 -8.69
CA LYS A 44 11.19 -9.38 -9.21
C LYS A 44 11.10 -9.23 -10.71
N ASP A 45 11.34 -10.32 -11.43
CA ASP A 45 11.40 -10.37 -12.89
C ASP A 45 10.11 -10.90 -13.54
N LYS A 46 9.13 -11.34 -12.74
CA LYS A 46 7.96 -12.05 -13.26
C LYS A 46 6.71 -11.84 -12.40
N TRP A 47 5.69 -11.26 -13.03
CA TRP A 47 4.34 -11.20 -12.48
C TRP A 47 3.80 -12.61 -12.19
N GLY A 48 3.21 -12.78 -11.02
CA GLY A 48 2.66 -14.06 -10.57
C GLY A 48 1.51 -13.88 -9.59
N LYS A 49 0.91 -14.99 -9.17
CA LYS A 49 -0.20 -14.99 -8.23
C LYS A 49 0.28 -14.72 -6.80
N LEU A 50 -0.42 -13.85 -6.08
CA LEU A 50 -0.23 -13.58 -4.66
C LEU A 50 -1.57 -13.70 -3.93
N GLY A 51 -1.82 -14.86 -3.33
CA GLY A 51 -3.11 -15.15 -2.68
C GLY A 51 -4.27 -15.05 -3.67
N ILE A 52 -5.20 -14.14 -3.39
CA ILE A 52 -6.37 -13.84 -4.24
C ILE A 52 -6.07 -12.91 -5.42
N PHE A 53 -4.89 -12.28 -5.45
CA PHE A 53 -4.46 -11.41 -6.55
C PHE A 53 -3.74 -12.23 -7.61
N GLU A 54 -4.22 -12.18 -8.85
CA GLU A 54 -3.72 -13.00 -9.95
C GLU A 54 -2.39 -12.49 -10.49
N LYS A 55 -2.15 -11.19 -10.36
CA LYS A 55 -0.94 -10.52 -10.82
C LYS A 55 -0.37 -9.61 -9.73
N ALA A 56 0.74 -10.03 -9.20
CA ALA A 56 1.60 -9.25 -8.34
C ALA A 56 3.08 -9.43 -8.74
N LEU A 57 3.93 -8.52 -8.31
CA LEU A 57 5.36 -8.50 -8.58
C LEU A 57 6.13 -8.13 -7.31
N ASP A 58 7.08 -8.97 -6.89
CA ASP A 58 7.96 -8.65 -5.75
C ASP A 58 9.01 -7.62 -6.17
N PHE A 59 8.76 -6.34 -5.93
CA PHE A 59 9.55 -5.25 -6.49
C PHE A 59 11.02 -5.29 -6.05
N PHE A 60 11.27 -5.63 -4.78
CA PHE A 60 12.64 -5.71 -4.25
C PHE A 60 13.25 -7.11 -4.44
N GLY A 61 12.42 -8.15 -4.53
CA GLY A 61 12.86 -9.54 -4.66
C GLY A 61 13.20 -10.19 -3.33
N ASP A 62 12.82 -9.57 -2.22
CA ASP A 62 13.07 -10.01 -0.85
C ASP A 62 11.76 -10.31 -0.10
N GLY A 63 10.62 -10.29 -0.78
CA GLY A 63 9.29 -10.51 -0.22
C GLY A 63 8.81 -9.43 0.74
N SER A 64 9.40 -8.23 0.71
CA SER A 64 8.99 -7.10 1.56
C SER A 64 7.97 -6.17 0.90
N PHE A 65 7.93 -6.11 -0.44
CA PHE A 65 7.08 -5.16 -1.16
C PHE A 65 6.59 -5.74 -2.48
N PHE A 66 5.30 -5.99 -2.57
CA PHE A 66 4.66 -6.52 -3.76
C PHE A 66 3.84 -5.43 -4.44
N LEU A 67 4.12 -5.14 -5.71
CA LEU A 67 3.17 -4.44 -6.57
C LEU A 67 2.02 -5.38 -6.89
N VAL A 68 0.80 -4.87 -6.93
CA VAL A 68 -0.42 -5.64 -7.19
C VAL A 68 -1.21 -4.95 -8.29
N ASP A 69 -1.56 -5.68 -9.34
CA ASP A 69 -2.42 -5.20 -10.41
C ASP A 69 -3.84 -4.99 -9.85
N SER A 70 -4.33 -3.75 -9.91
CA SER A 70 -5.57 -3.34 -9.23
C SER A 70 -6.43 -2.44 -10.14
N PRO A 71 -6.90 -2.95 -11.29
CA PRO A 71 -7.61 -2.14 -12.28
C PRO A 71 -8.98 -1.67 -11.76
N GLY A 72 -9.53 -0.65 -12.44
CA GLY A 72 -10.89 -0.16 -12.21
C GLY A 72 -10.96 1.34 -12.15
N HIS A 73 -10.21 1.97 -11.22
CA HIS A 73 -10.06 3.43 -11.24
C HIS A 73 -9.46 3.90 -12.56
N LEU A 74 -8.33 3.29 -12.94
CA LEU A 74 -7.71 3.37 -14.24
C LEU A 74 -7.26 1.96 -14.64
N ALA A 75 -7.07 1.72 -15.95
CA ALA A 75 -6.64 0.41 -16.46
C ALA A 75 -5.25 -0.01 -15.94
N GLY A 76 -4.38 0.96 -15.64
CA GLY A 76 -3.03 0.73 -15.11
C GLY A 76 -2.88 1.07 -13.63
N ASN A 77 -3.99 1.08 -12.87
CA ASN A 77 -3.92 1.34 -11.44
C ASN A 77 -3.23 0.17 -10.71
N ILE A 78 -2.28 0.52 -9.84
CA ILE A 78 -1.43 -0.44 -9.13
C ILE A 78 -1.53 -0.15 -7.64
N SER A 79 -1.72 -1.20 -6.85
CA SER A 79 -1.61 -1.15 -5.39
C SER A 79 -0.30 -1.79 -4.93
N ALA A 80 -0.02 -1.71 -3.63
CA ALA A 80 1.11 -2.43 -3.06
C ALA A 80 0.77 -3.15 -1.76
N LEU A 81 1.28 -4.37 -1.58
CA LEU A 81 1.27 -5.08 -0.30
C LEU A 81 2.67 -5.03 0.31
N CYS A 82 2.77 -4.39 1.47
CA CYS A 82 4.05 -4.08 2.12
C CYS A 82 4.15 -4.84 3.44
N ARG A 83 5.26 -5.56 3.63
CA ARG A 83 5.61 -6.14 4.92
C ARG A 83 6.25 -5.06 5.77
N THR A 84 5.72 -4.87 6.97
CA THR A 84 6.20 -3.91 7.94
C THR A 84 6.42 -4.60 9.29
N ARG A 85 6.81 -3.83 10.30
CA ARG A 85 6.96 -4.31 11.67
C ARG A 85 6.35 -3.29 12.63
N SER A 86 5.66 -3.78 13.66
CA SER A 86 5.20 -2.92 14.74
C SER A 86 6.38 -2.37 15.56
N ARG A 87 6.10 -1.40 16.44
CA ARG A 87 7.09 -0.90 17.41
C ARG A 87 7.71 -2.02 18.24
N ASP A 88 6.89 -3.00 18.63
CA ASP A 88 7.28 -4.10 19.51
C ASP A 88 7.98 -5.24 18.76
N GLY A 89 8.17 -5.12 17.45
CA GLY A 89 8.94 -6.08 16.65
C GLY A 89 8.11 -7.11 15.89
N GLU A 90 6.78 -7.05 15.98
CA GLU A 90 5.90 -8.03 15.35
C GLU A 90 5.69 -7.74 13.86
N PRO A 91 5.78 -8.76 12.97
CA PRO A 91 5.49 -8.60 11.55
C PRO A 91 4.06 -8.11 11.30
N ARG A 92 3.91 -7.14 10.39
CA ARG A 92 2.62 -6.56 9.98
C ARG A 92 2.58 -6.49 8.45
N TRP A 93 1.37 -6.37 7.91
CA TRP A 93 1.16 -6.13 6.49
C TRP A 93 0.28 -4.91 6.28
N ILE A 94 0.64 -4.08 5.31
CA ILE A 94 -0.12 -2.91 4.90
C ILE A 94 -0.40 -3.03 3.41
N PHE A 95 -1.68 -3.03 3.04
CA PHE A 95 -2.12 -2.92 1.66
C PHE A 95 -2.37 -1.44 1.33
N LEU A 96 -1.49 -0.87 0.53
CA LEU A 96 -1.59 0.47 -0.02
C LEU A 96 -2.48 0.42 -1.26
N ALA A 97 -3.75 0.74 -1.08
CA ALA A 97 -4.78 0.60 -2.10
C ALA A 97 -4.69 1.68 -3.20
N GLY A 98 -3.95 2.77 -3.00
CA GLY A 98 -3.93 3.88 -3.94
C GLY A 98 -5.35 4.42 -4.15
N ASP A 99 -5.76 4.51 -5.42
CA ASP A 99 -7.08 5.01 -5.83
C ASP A 99 -8.08 3.90 -6.15
N CYS A 100 -7.85 2.66 -5.67
CA CYS A 100 -8.84 1.57 -5.82
C CYS A 100 -10.22 1.96 -5.30
N PHE A 101 -10.27 2.82 -4.27
CA PHE A 101 -11.48 3.41 -3.72
C PHE A 101 -11.14 4.67 -2.91
N HIS A 102 -12.14 5.54 -2.71
CA HIS A 102 -12.00 6.84 -2.06
C HIS A 102 -12.77 6.95 -0.72
N SER A 103 -13.23 5.80 -0.21
CA SER A 103 -13.89 5.68 1.08
C SER A 103 -13.48 4.38 1.73
N HIS A 104 -13.00 4.44 2.98
CA HIS A 104 -12.54 3.26 3.70
C HIS A 104 -13.67 2.24 3.95
N HIS A 105 -14.93 2.68 3.93
CA HIS A 105 -16.09 1.79 4.06
C HIS A 105 -16.14 0.66 3.03
N PHE A 106 -15.56 0.83 1.83
CA PHE A 106 -15.52 -0.23 0.82
C PHE A 106 -14.75 -1.48 1.27
N VAL A 107 -13.87 -1.36 2.27
CA VAL A 107 -13.18 -2.51 2.86
C VAL A 107 -14.14 -3.42 3.63
N HIS A 108 -15.18 -2.85 4.25
CA HIS A 108 -16.16 -3.59 5.07
C HIS A 108 -17.51 -3.79 4.39
N TYR A 109 -17.82 -2.93 3.42
CA TYR A 109 -19.06 -2.92 2.66
C TYR A 109 -18.71 -2.79 1.19
N PRO A 110 -18.11 -3.83 0.58
CA PRO A 110 -17.65 -3.74 -0.80
C PRO A 110 -18.81 -3.54 -1.78
N GLU A 111 -20.04 -3.88 -1.36
CA GLU A 111 -21.25 -3.69 -2.13
C GLU A 111 -21.88 -2.30 -2.03
N ALA A 112 -21.33 -1.40 -1.21
CA ALA A 112 -21.81 -0.03 -1.11
C ALA A 112 -21.90 0.64 -2.49
N PRO A 113 -22.88 1.51 -2.74
CA PRO A 113 -22.98 2.21 -4.03
C PRO A 113 -21.76 3.10 -4.25
N PHE A 114 -21.32 3.21 -5.49
CA PHE A 114 -20.36 4.25 -5.88
C PHE A 114 -21.03 5.63 -5.81
N GLY A 115 -20.22 6.66 -5.59
CA GLY A 115 -20.70 8.04 -5.63
C GLY A 115 -21.03 8.47 -7.07
N ASP A 116 -22.09 9.25 -7.21
CA ASP A 116 -22.51 9.80 -8.51
C ASP A 116 -21.63 10.99 -8.92
N ILE A 117 -20.97 10.86 -10.06
CA ILE A 117 -20.19 11.91 -10.71
C ILE A 117 -20.75 12.08 -12.14
N PRO A 118 -21.78 12.93 -12.33
CA PRO A 118 -22.49 13.04 -13.61
C PRO A 118 -21.63 13.46 -14.80
N ILE A 119 -20.47 14.10 -14.54
CA ILE A 119 -19.53 14.54 -15.57
C ILE A 119 -18.59 13.42 -16.03
N ALA A 120 -18.48 12.32 -15.29
CA ALA A 120 -17.65 11.18 -15.65
C ALA A 120 -18.44 10.23 -16.56
N PRO A 121 -17.84 9.70 -17.66
CA PRO A 121 -18.54 8.81 -18.59
C PRO A 121 -19.13 7.54 -17.95
N SER A 122 -18.49 7.03 -16.90
CA SER A 122 -18.93 5.85 -16.14
C SER A 122 -19.93 6.18 -15.03
N GLY A 123 -20.25 7.45 -14.81
CA GLY A 123 -21.11 7.91 -13.72
C GLY A 123 -20.43 7.96 -12.36
N CYS A 124 -19.15 7.58 -12.24
CA CYS A 124 -18.37 7.65 -11.00
C CYS A 124 -16.89 7.92 -11.29
N ILE A 125 -16.03 7.89 -10.26
CA ILE A 125 -14.58 8.14 -10.42
C ILE A 125 -13.80 6.97 -11.04
N HIS A 126 -14.45 5.82 -11.22
CA HIS A 126 -13.82 4.63 -11.80
C HIS A 126 -14.07 4.57 -13.30
N VAL A 127 -13.02 4.51 -14.12
CA VAL A 127 -13.16 4.35 -15.57
C VAL A 127 -13.84 3.02 -15.93
N ASP A 128 -13.58 1.96 -15.16
CA ASP A 128 -14.23 0.67 -15.25
C ASP A 128 -14.82 0.30 -13.87
N PRO A 129 -16.12 0.57 -13.65
CA PRO A 129 -16.76 0.30 -12.36
C PRO A 129 -16.84 -1.20 -12.01
N GLU A 130 -16.92 -2.08 -13.01
CA GLU A 130 -17.00 -3.52 -12.78
C GLU A 130 -15.64 -4.05 -12.31
N ALA A 131 -14.56 -3.71 -13.02
CA ALA A 131 -13.21 -4.05 -12.58
C ALA A 131 -12.87 -3.41 -11.22
N ALA A 132 -13.33 -2.18 -10.96
CA ALA A 132 -13.15 -1.53 -9.66
C ALA A 132 -13.85 -2.31 -8.55
N ARG A 133 -15.07 -2.78 -8.79
CA ARG A 133 -15.83 -3.61 -7.84
C ARG A 133 -15.12 -4.92 -7.56
N GLU A 134 -14.59 -5.60 -8.58
CA GLU A 134 -13.80 -6.82 -8.38
C GLU A 134 -12.54 -6.58 -7.55
N THR A 135 -11.81 -5.49 -7.83
CA THR A 135 -10.63 -5.08 -7.05
C THR A 135 -11.01 -4.80 -5.59
N ILE A 136 -12.11 -4.07 -5.35
CA ILE A 136 -12.63 -3.81 -4.01
C ILE A 136 -13.00 -5.12 -3.28
N HIS A 137 -13.64 -6.07 -3.96
CA HIS A 137 -13.96 -7.39 -3.40
C HIS A 137 -12.70 -8.13 -2.96
N LYS A 138 -11.64 -8.12 -3.78
CA LYS A 138 -10.38 -8.75 -3.40
C LYS A 138 -9.77 -8.06 -2.18
N ILE A 139 -9.74 -6.72 -2.13
CA ILE A 139 -9.18 -5.99 -0.99
C ILE A 139 -10.00 -6.24 0.30
N SER A 140 -11.32 -6.25 0.20
CA SER A 140 -12.21 -6.59 1.32
C SER A 140 -11.97 -8.02 1.80
N ALA A 141 -11.93 -8.99 0.89
CA ALA A 141 -11.65 -10.39 1.21
C ALA A 141 -10.25 -10.59 1.84
N LEU A 142 -9.22 -9.86 1.39
CA LEU A 142 -7.89 -9.87 2.02
C LEU A 142 -8.00 -9.48 3.50
N ARG A 143 -8.70 -8.38 3.79
CA ARG A 143 -8.85 -7.85 5.15
C ARG A 143 -9.74 -8.72 6.05
N GLU A 144 -10.73 -9.37 5.47
CA GLU A 144 -11.59 -10.33 6.18
C GLU A 144 -10.84 -11.62 6.53
N ASN A 145 -10.05 -12.16 5.59
CA ASN A 145 -9.29 -13.40 5.80
C ASN A 145 -8.09 -13.19 6.74
N ASP A 146 -7.47 -12.01 6.73
CA ASP A 146 -6.40 -11.67 7.66
C ASP A 146 -6.67 -10.31 8.32
N PRO A 147 -7.28 -10.31 9.52
CA PRO A 147 -7.59 -9.07 10.22
C PRO A 147 -6.38 -8.27 10.70
N SER A 148 -5.17 -8.84 10.61
CA SER A 148 -3.93 -8.14 10.96
C SER A 148 -3.45 -7.22 9.83
N VAL A 149 -3.85 -7.47 8.58
CA VAL A 149 -3.56 -6.61 7.44
C VAL A 149 -4.27 -5.27 7.64
N ARG A 150 -3.55 -4.16 7.42
CA ARG A 150 -4.13 -2.81 7.40
C ARG A 150 -4.33 -2.39 5.94
N VAL A 151 -5.46 -1.77 5.63
CA VAL A 151 -5.73 -1.27 4.26
C VAL A 151 -5.78 0.25 4.26
N TRP A 152 -4.90 0.89 3.48
CA TRP A 152 -4.77 2.33 3.38
C TRP A 152 -4.98 2.80 1.95
N ALA A 153 -6.03 3.59 1.70
CA ALA A 153 -6.25 4.27 0.43
C ALA A 153 -5.52 5.63 0.41
N ALA A 154 -5.17 6.11 -0.78
CA ALA A 154 -4.52 7.42 -0.93
C ALA A 154 -5.46 8.57 -0.53
N HIS A 155 -6.76 8.38 -0.73
CA HIS A 155 -7.80 9.36 -0.48
C HIS A 155 -8.88 8.79 0.43
N ALA A 156 -8.58 8.72 1.73
CA ALA A 156 -9.56 8.37 2.75
C ALA A 156 -9.54 9.37 3.92
N GLY A 157 -10.72 9.65 4.48
CA GLY A 157 -10.85 10.47 5.70
C GLY A 157 -10.26 9.81 6.94
N SER A 158 -9.94 8.52 6.87
CA SER A 158 -9.27 7.75 7.92
C SER A 158 -8.47 6.59 7.31
N SER A 159 -7.40 6.20 8.01
CA SER A 159 -6.63 4.99 7.72
C SER A 159 -6.61 4.08 8.95
N GLU A 160 -6.63 2.76 8.74
CA GLU A 160 -6.65 1.82 9.87
C GLU A 160 -5.36 1.90 10.68
N GLY A 161 -5.47 2.04 12.00
CA GLY A 161 -4.31 2.16 12.89
C GLY A 161 -3.51 3.45 12.71
N TYR A 162 -4.12 4.49 12.10
CA TYR A 162 -3.53 5.83 12.02
C TYR A 162 -3.26 6.34 13.44
N TRP A 163 -2.01 6.73 13.69
CA TRP A 163 -1.51 7.17 15.01
C TRP A 163 -1.45 6.12 16.13
N GLU A 164 -1.31 4.82 15.83
CA GLU A 164 -0.81 3.85 16.83
C GLU A 164 0.70 4.09 17.18
N PHE A 165 1.14 5.34 17.26
CA PHE A 165 2.32 5.71 18.02
C PHE A 165 1.87 5.77 19.48
N SER A 166 1.88 4.64 20.18
CA SER A 166 1.56 4.66 21.60
C SER A 166 2.53 5.59 22.34
N SER A 167 1.94 6.40 23.21
CA SER A 167 2.57 7.28 24.21
C SER A 167 3.82 6.69 24.86
#